data_AF-A0A2S8Q0P9-F1
#
_entry.id   AF-A0A2S8Q0P9-F1
#
_cell.length_a   1.000
_cell.length_b   1.000
_cell.length_c   1.000
_cell.angle_alpha   90.00
_cell.angle_beta   90.00
_cell.angle_gamma   90.00
#
_symmetry.space_group_name_H-M   'P 1'
#
loop_
_entity.id
_entity.type
_entity.pdbx_description
1 polymer ?
#
loop_
_entity_poly.entity_id
_entity_poly.type
_entity_poly.pdbx_seq_one_letter_code
_entity_poly.pdbx_strand_id
1 'polypeptide(L)'
;MNLVQDPWLPFRLRDGSEKVLPINAICDHDVMDFALPRADFQGAACQFAIGLLQTVFAPEDKYQWHALYETSPDKKVLQQAFNKVIHAFNVTGIGPLFMQDFDPLQTAKSTTVAGLLIEAPGANGLKLNTDHFVKRGVGDVMSLEMAALALFTLQINAPSGGVGHRVGLRGGGPLTTLMAPQQTDTTLWQKLWLNVISRSEWHYAEPDLTSAQIFPWLAPTKVSVNGGTEIYAKDVHPLHMYWAMPRRIRLVVEKGENICKISGQYSAFTVSEYRTQNYGGNYSGNWTHPLTPYKWDLKEPTQHLSIKGQPGGVTYKIWDALVFTSHERGQRCAPVVSHFYSLCCHFAELRRVMPRLWVFGYDMDNMKARCWYSVTVPLFFVLPEQQEKILYQVKELQKLATNMIWLCRNQIKAAWFEKPADVRGDISFIDLNFWQQSESLFFSVVYQLINNRRSDSPFLTPEQAKHWLNTLRHLCRNLFDEYVALSELGNERSMVKRMRARQQLIIGLYGQRALKEINTFITNHHIHSGKEEM
;
A
#
# COMPACT_ATOMS: atom_id res chain seq x y z
N MET A 1 14.94 -9.82 24.63
CA MET A 1 14.91 -8.73 23.62
C MET A 1 13.62 -7.96 23.78
N ASN A 2 13.73 -6.64 23.93
CA ASN A 2 12.63 -5.70 24.02
C ASN A 2 12.74 -4.67 22.89
N LEU A 3 11.68 -4.53 22.07
CA LEU A 3 11.71 -3.74 20.82
C LEU A 3 11.80 -2.22 21.04
N VAL A 4 11.59 -1.72 22.26
CA VAL A 4 11.66 -0.29 22.58
C VAL A 4 12.85 0.10 23.45
N GLN A 5 13.69 -0.87 23.85
CA GLN A 5 14.91 -0.64 24.61
C GLN A 5 16.16 -1.12 23.88
N ASP A 6 16.11 -2.33 23.31
CA ASP A 6 17.28 -2.97 22.74
C ASP A 6 17.55 -2.48 21.30
N PRO A 7 18.81 -2.48 20.84
CA PRO A 7 19.13 -2.34 19.43
C PRO A 7 18.61 -3.56 18.64
N TRP A 8 17.79 -3.34 17.62
CA TRP A 8 17.22 -4.45 16.84
C TRP A 8 16.92 -4.14 15.37
N LEU A 9 16.82 -2.87 14.98
CA LEU A 9 16.61 -2.48 13.58
C LEU A 9 17.93 -2.00 12.96
N PRO A 10 18.26 -2.42 11.73
CA PRO A 10 19.34 -1.83 10.97
C PRO A 10 18.90 -0.46 10.42
N PHE A 11 19.75 0.54 10.61
CA PHE A 11 19.57 1.91 10.13
C PHE A 11 20.70 2.27 9.18
N ARG A 12 20.37 3.02 8.14
CA ARG A 12 21.34 3.67 7.26
C ARG A 12 21.59 5.09 7.74
N LEU A 13 22.85 5.39 7.99
CA LEU A 13 23.30 6.71 8.40
C LEU A 13 23.63 7.61 7.21
N ARG A 14 23.79 8.90 7.48
CA ARG A 14 24.14 9.95 6.51
C ARG A 14 25.46 9.69 5.79
N ASP A 15 26.43 9.07 6.47
CA ASP A 15 27.72 8.65 5.90
C ASP A 15 27.62 7.38 5.03
N GLY A 16 26.41 6.80 4.90
CA GLY A 16 26.16 5.57 4.16
C GLY A 16 26.42 4.28 4.96
N SER A 17 26.95 4.37 6.18
CA SER A 17 27.15 3.21 7.05
C SER A 17 25.82 2.66 7.55
N GLU A 18 25.79 1.35 7.80
CA GLU A 18 24.63 0.68 8.40
C GLU A 18 24.95 0.27 9.84
N LYS A 19 24.06 0.60 10.77
CA LYS A 19 24.20 0.23 12.19
C LYS A 19 22.89 -0.30 12.76
N VAL A 20 22.98 -1.34 13.59
CA VAL A 20 21.84 -1.80 14.38
C VAL A 20 21.69 -0.90 15.60
N LEU A 21 20.57 -0.18 15.69
CA LEU A 21 20.31 0.81 16.73
C LEU A 21 18.96 0.54 17.41
N PRO A 22 18.75 1.09 18.62
CA PRO A 22 17.43 1.10 19.26
C PRO A 22 16.45 2.01 18.51
N ILE A 23 15.15 1.75 18.62
CA ILE A 23 14.12 2.49 17.87
C ILE A 23 14.11 4.00 18.17
N ASN A 24 14.56 4.44 19.35
CA ASN A 24 14.67 5.86 19.68
C ASN A 24 15.74 6.61 18.84
N ALA A 25 16.57 5.90 18.07
CA ALA A 25 17.50 6.52 17.13
C ALA A 25 16.80 7.17 15.92
N ILE A 26 15.49 6.93 15.72
CA ILE A 26 14.73 7.52 14.61
C ILE A 26 14.71 9.06 14.64
N CYS A 27 14.97 9.69 15.79
CA CYS A 27 15.02 11.15 15.94
C CYS A 27 16.41 11.75 15.67
N ASP A 28 17.44 10.91 15.46
CA ASP A 28 18.79 11.37 15.19
C ASP A 28 18.91 11.95 13.77
N HIS A 29 19.54 13.11 13.66
CA HIS A 29 19.77 13.83 12.41
C HIS A 29 20.67 13.08 11.41
N ASP A 30 21.50 12.16 11.90
CA ASP A 30 22.37 11.31 11.07
C ASP A 30 21.65 10.06 10.57
N VAL A 31 20.47 9.73 11.10
CA VAL A 31 19.70 8.55 10.68
C VAL A 31 18.81 8.92 9.50
N MET A 32 19.13 8.35 8.33
CA MET A 32 18.47 8.69 7.06
C MET A 32 17.36 7.70 6.70
N ASP A 33 17.51 6.43 7.02
CA ASP A 33 16.50 5.40 6.70
C ASP A 33 16.68 4.12 7.53
N PHE A 34 15.71 3.21 7.46
CA PHE A 34 15.99 1.82 7.81
C PHE A 34 16.80 1.14 6.69
N ALA A 35 17.59 0.13 7.04
CA ALA A 35 18.45 -0.63 6.13
C ALA A 35 18.03 -2.12 6.13
N LEU A 36 16.75 -2.38 5.85
CA LEU A 36 16.21 -3.73 5.92
C LEU A 36 16.45 -4.49 4.61
N PRO A 37 16.75 -5.80 4.66
CA PRO A 37 17.10 -6.60 3.49
C PRO A 37 15.91 -6.88 2.56
N ARG A 38 14.69 -6.52 2.96
CA ARG A 38 13.47 -6.76 2.20
C ARG A 38 12.55 -5.53 2.19
N ALA A 39 11.88 -5.31 1.07
CA ALA A 39 11.01 -4.14 0.89
C ALA A 39 9.72 -4.19 1.74
N ASP A 40 9.15 -5.38 1.94
CA ASP A 40 8.03 -5.61 2.86
C ASP A 40 8.42 -5.29 4.31
N PHE A 41 9.63 -5.66 4.71
CA PHE A 41 10.18 -5.35 6.02
C PHE A 41 10.43 -3.85 6.18
N GLN A 42 10.93 -3.17 5.14
CA GLN A 42 11.07 -1.70 5.14
C GLN A 42 9.72 -1.02 5.41
N GLY A 43 8.67 -1.42 4.68
CA GLY A 43 7.32 -0.89 4.87
C GLY A 43 6.74 -1.24 6.25
N ALA A 44 7.07 -2.41 6.79
CA ALA A 44 6.64 -2.84 8.12
C ALA A 44 7.36 -2.06 9.23
N ALA A 45 8.66 -1.81 9.14
CA ALA A 45 9.39 -1.02 10.13
C ALA A 45 8.89 0.43 10.21
N CYS A 46 8.56 1.03 9.06
CA CYS A 46 7.90 2.33 9.03
C CYS A 46 6.52 2.29 9.73
N GLN A 47 5.69 1.29 9.44
CA GLN A 47 4.39 1.13 10.11
C GLN A 47 4.54 0.89 11.63
N PHE A 48 5.55 0.13 12.05
CA PHE A 48 5.86 -0.09 13.47
C PHE A 48 6.23 1.22 14.15
N ALA A 49 7.17 1.98 13.58
CA ALA A 49 7.63 3.24 14.15
C ALA A 49 6.52 4.30 14.20
N ILE A 50 5.72 4.42 13.13
CA ILE A 50 4.54 5.29 13.10
C ILE A 50 3.52 4.87 14.15
N GLY A 51 3.22 3.57 14.25
CA GLY A 51 2.29 3.05 15.26
C GLY A 51 2.76 3.31 16.68
N LEU A 52 4.06 3.14 16.95
CA LEU A 52 4.66 3.42 18.25
C LEU A 52 4.57 4.91 18.58
N LEU A 53 4.96 5.79 17.65
CA LEU A 53 4.85 7.25 17.81
C LEU A 53 3.40 7.67 18.04
N GLN A 54 2.46 7.20 17.23
CA GLN A 54 1.03 7.50 17.40
C GLN A 54 0.48 7.01 18.76
N THR A 55 1.04 5.93 19.30
CA THR A 55 0.56 5.34 20.56
C THR A 55 1.05 6.10 21.79
N VAL A 56 2.29 6.60 21.79
CA VAL A 56 2.91 7.17 23.02
C VAL A 56 3.47 8.59 22.88
N PHE A 57 3.47 9.13 21.67
CA PHE A 57 4.09 10.42 21.30
C PHE A 57 3.29 11.16 20.20
N ALA A 58 1.97 10.96 20.13
CA ALA A 58 1.12 11.71 19.22
C ALA A 58 1.06 13.18 19.64
N PRO A 59 1.20 14.14 18.72
CA PRO A 59 1.16 15.55 19.07
C PRO A 59 -0.26 15.96 19.48
N GLU A 60 -0.37 16.86 20.44
CA GLU A 60 -1.62 17.41 20.95
C GLU A 60 -2.40 18.12 19.84
N ASP A 61 -1.70 18.96 19.07
CA ASP A 61 -2.30 19.76 18.02
C ASP A 61 -1.36 19.97 16.81
N LYS A 62 -1.85 20.76 15.85
CA LYS A 62 -1.13 21.12 14.62
C LYS A 62 0.15 21.94 14.88
N TYR A 63 0.23 22.71 15.96
CA TYR A 63 1.39 23.55 16.26
C TYR A 63 2.53 22.71 16.83
N GLN A 64 2.22 21.81 17.76
CA GLN A 64 3.19 20.84 18.25
C GLN A 64 3.64 19.90 17.14
N TRP A 65 2.72 19.47 16.27
CA TRP A 65 3.07 18.68 15.09
C TRP A 65 4.09 19.42 14.22
N HIS A 66 3.88 20.71 13.93
CA HIS A 66 4.76 21.51 13.08
C HIS A 66 6.14 21.69 13.71
N ALA A 67 6.19 22.08 14.99
CA ALA A 67 7.45 22.27 15.71
C ALA A 67 8.30 20.99 15.71
N LEU A 68 7.67 19.82 15.94
CA LEU A 68 8.35 18.53 15.91
C LEU A 68 8.71 18.08 14.49
N TYR A 69 8.02 18.54 13.45
CA TYR A 69 8.42 18.28 12.07
C TYR A 69 9.70 19.02 11.69
N GLU A 70 9.81 20.29 12.11
CA GLU A 70 10.99 21.13 11.86
C GLU A 70 12.19 20.71 12.69
N THR A 71 11.97 20.38 13.96
CA THR A 71 13.02 19.99 14.91
C THR A 71 12.65 18.69 15.59
N SER A 72 13.42 17.62 15.33
CA SER A 72 13.22 16.34 15.99
C SER A 72 13.43 16.46 17.51
N PRO A 73 12.74 15.65 18.32
CA PRO A 73 12.94 15.66 19.76
C PRO A 73 14.29 15.07 20.14
N ASP A 74 14.77 15.41 21.32
CA ASP A 74 15.92 14.73 21.92
C ASP A 74 15.66 13.23 22.13
N LYS A 75 16.69 12.43 21.93
CA LYS A 75 16.64 10.97 22.15
C LYS A 75 16.14 10.58 23.54
N LYS A 76 16.45 11.39 24.57
CA LYS A 76 15.97 11.19 25.95
C LYS A 76 14.46 11.37 26.08
N VAL A 77 13.91 12.40 25.43
CA VAL A 77 12.45 12.67 25.42
C VAL A 77 11.72 11.52 24.75
N LEU A 78 12.23 11.06 23.60
CA LEU A 78 11.63 9.94 22.89
C LEU A 78 11.73 8.63 23.70
N GLN A 79 12.87 8.38 24.36
CA GLN A 79 13.01 7.21 25.23
C GLN A 79 12.03 7.27 26.42
N GLN A 80 11.81 8.42 27.03
CA GLN A 80 10.83 8.57 28.11
C GLN A 80 9.41 8.23 27.65
N ALA A 81 9.03 8.63 26.43
CA ALA A 81 7.75 8.26 25.85
C ALA A 81 7.65 6.74 25.60
N PHE A 82 8.69 6.14 25.01
CA PHE A 82 8.74 4.70 24.75
C PHE A 82 8.80 3.85 26.02
N ASN A 83 9.38 4.38 27.10
CA ASN A 83 9.44 3.70 28.39
C ASN A 83 8.06 3.35 28.95
N LYS A 84 7.01 4.11 28.59
CA LYS A 84 5.63 3.87 29.01
C LYS A 84 5.09 2.50 28.56
N VAL A 85 5.66 1.92 27.49
CA VAL A 85 5.18 0.67 26.88
C VAL A 85 6.21 -0.46 26.92
N ILE A 86 7.35 -0.33 27.62
CA ILE A 86 8.38 -1.39 27.71
C ILE A 86 7.77 -2.76 28.01
N HIS A 87 6.88 -2.81 28.99
CA HIS A 87 6.24 -4.04 29.45
C HIS A 87 5.53 -4.82 28.33
N ALA A 88 5.03 -4.13 27.30
CA ALA A 88 4.28 -4.72 26.19
C ALA A 88 5.17 -5.16 25.01
N PHE A 89 6.41 -4.68 24.89
CA PHE A 89 7.23 -4.88 23.69
C PHE A 89 8.35 -5.92 23.87
N ASN A 90 8.19 -6.85 24.83
CA ASN A 90 9.09 -7.98 25.03
C ASN A 90 8.85 -9.06 23.97
N VAL A 91 9.87 -9.45 23.18
CA VAL A 91 9.77 -10.57 22.22
C VAL A 91 10.09 -11.91 22.89
N THR A 92 10.92 -11.87 23.93
CA THR A 92 11.32 -13.03 24.74
C THR A 92 11.21 -12.71 26.22
N GLY A 93 11.15 -13.75 27.06
CA GLY A 93 11.01 -13.61 28.51
C GLY A 93 9.78 -14.33 29.04
N ILE A 94 9.41 -14.00 30.28
CA ILE A 94 8.25 -14.56 30.97
C ILE A 94 7.06 -13.62 30.77
N GLY A 95 5.88 -14.20 30.49
CA GLY A 95 4.62 -13.47 30.37
C GLY A 95 4.19 -13.16 28.93
N PRO A 96 3.32 -12.16 28.75
CA PRO A 96 2.92 -11.62 27.46
C PRO A 96 4.12 -11.26 26.59
N LEU A 97 4.12 -11.72 25.33
CA LEU A 97 5.16 -11.40 24.37
C LEU A 97 4.56 -10.68 23.16
N PHE A 98 5.29 -9.71 22.63
CA PHE A 98 4.90 -8.85 21.52
C PHE A 98 4.31 -9.66 20.37
N MET A 99 3.02 -9.42 20.10
CA MET A 99 2.22 -10.00 19.01
C MET A 99 2.24 -11.53 18.90
N GLN A 100 2.54 -12.21 20.00
CA GLN A 100 2.46 -13.66 20.12
C GLN A 100 1.21 -14.06 20.90
N ASP A 101 0.76 -15.29 20.70
CA ASP A 101 -0.32 -15.86 21.50
C ASP A 101 0.04 -15.82 23.00
N PHE A 102 -0.94 -15.45 23.82
CA PHE A 102 -0.81 -15.46 25.28
C PHE A 102 -0.54 -16.87 25.79
N ASP A 103 -1.19 -17.88 25.21
CA ASP A 103 -0.89 -19.29 25.45
C ASP A 103 0.46 -19.65 24.78
N PRO A 104 1.40 -20.33 25.47
CA PRO A 104 2.64 -20.81 24.86
C PRO A 104 2.47 -21.85 23.74
N LEU A 105 1.25 -22.34 23.51
CA LEU A 105 0.84 -23.30 22.49
C LEU A 105 1.65 -24.60 22.53
N GLN A 106 2.01 -25.11 23.71
CA GLN A 106 2.95 -26.24 23.84
C GLN A 106 2.51 -27.52 23.12
N THR A 107 1.20 -27.74 22.98
CA THR A 107 0.61 -28.91 22.30
C THR A 107 0.35 -28.68 20.81
N ALA A 108 0.48 -27.44 20.32
CA ALA A 108 0.30 -27.14 18.91
C ALA A 108 1.51 -27.61 18.09
N LYS A 109 1.25 -28.02 16.85
CA LYS A 109 2.32 -28.42 15.92
C LYS A 109 3.19 -27.20 15.59
N SER A 110 4.50 -27.41 15.64
CA SER A 110 5.46 -26.46 15.06
C SER A 110 5.39 -26.46 13.53
N THR A 111 5.75 -25.34 12.94
CA THR A 111 6.02 -25.19 11.51
C THR A 111 7.22 -24.28 11.30
N THR A 112 7.78 -24.29 10.09
CA THR A 112 8.95 -23.48 9.74
C THR A 112 8.68 -21.98 9.89
N VAL A 113 9.65 -21.23 10.41
CA VAL A 113 9.60 -19.77 10.52
C VAL A 113 9.48 -19.08 9.16
N ALA A 114 9.89 -19.74 8.07
CA ALA A 114 9.69 -19.23 6.72
C ALA A 114 8.21 -18.94 6.43
N GLY A 115 7.27 -19.66 7.07
CA GLY A 115 5.84 -19.42 6.97
C GLY A 115 5.36 -18.07 7.54
N LEU A 116 6.22 -17.28 8.17
CA LEU A 116 5.95 -15.88 8.52
C LEU A 116 6.12 -14.93 7.32
N LEU A 117 6.89 -15.32 6.30
CA LEU A 117 7.02 -14.57 5.06
C LEU A 117 5.78 -14.83 4.20
N ILE A 118 5.08 -13.77 3.80
CA ILE A 118 3.77 -13.86 3.15
C ILE A 118 3.84 -14.59 1.79
N GLU A 119 4.98 -14.52 1.11
CA GLU A 119 5.23 -15.21 -0.16
C GLU A 119 5.73 -16.65 -0.02
N ALA A 120 6.11 -17.09 1.19
CA ALA A 120 6.66 -18.42 1.37
C ALA A 120 5.64 -19.51 0.98
N PRO A 121 6.07 -20.57 0.27
CA PRO A 121 5.15 -21.59 -0.19
C PRO A 121 4.61 -22.40 0.99
N GLY A 122 3.29 -22.54 1.04
CA GLY A 122 2.66 -23.49 1.95
C GLY A 122 2.92 -24.95 1.54
N ALA A 123 2.47 -25.91 2.37
CA ALA A 123 2.70 -27.34 2.15
C ALA A 123 2.26 -27.84 0.76
N ASN A 124 1.11 -27.37 0.26
CA ASN A 124 0.66 -27.70 -1.10
C ASN A 124 1.53 -27.06 -2.19
N GLY A 125 2.03 -25.85 -1.94
CA GLY A 125 2.94 -25.16 -2.85
C GLY A 125 4.19 -25.98 -3.11
N LEU A 126 4.81 -26.48 -2.03
CA LEU A 126 5.97 -27.36 -2.06
C LEU A 126 5.66 -28.72 -2.67
N LYS A 127 4.58 -29.38 -2.23
CA LYS A 127 4.19 -30.73 -2.70
C LYS A 127 3.92 -30.76 -4.21
N LEU A 128 3.27 -29.72 -4.73
CA LEU A 128 2.89 -29.61 -6.14
C LEU A 128 3.95 -28.88 -6.98
N ASN A 129 5.07 -28.46 -6.39
CA ASN A 129 6.12 -27.65 -7.03
C ASN A 129 5.58 -26.41 -7.75
N THR A 130 4.63 -25.70 -7.13
CA THR A 130 4.01 -24.49 -7.72
C THR A 130 4.70 -23.19 -7.29
N ASP A 131 5.84 -23.31 -6.61
CA ASP A 131 6.66 -22.26 -6.03
C ASP A 131 7.86 -21.85 -6.90
N HIS A 132 7.73 -21.97 -8.23
CA HIS A 132 8.82 -21.82 -9.20
C HIS A 132 9.69 -20.55 -9.06
N PHE A 133 9.12 -19.45 -8.60
CA PHE A 133 9.81 -18.16 -8.45
C PHE A 133 10.28 -17.86 -7.02
N VAL A 134 10.03 -18.78 -6.08
CA VAL A 134 10.47 -18.63 -4.69
C VAL A 134 11.67 -19.53 -4.45
N LYS A 135 12.80 -18.93 -4.09
CA LYS A 135 13.99 -19.70 -3.71
C LYS A 135 13.74 -20.39 -2.37
N ARG A 136 13.66 -21.71 -2.38
CA ARG A 136 13.53 -22.53 -1.16
C ARG A 136 14.73 -22.32 -0.23
N GLY A 137 14.49 -22.46 1.07
CA GLY A 137 15.48 -22.26 2.11
C GLY A 137 15.70 -20.80 2.53
N VAL A 138 15.13 -19.85 1.78
CA VAL A 138 15.08 -18.44 2.20
C VAL A 138 14.15 -18.33 3.40
N GLY A 139 14.71 -17.98 4.55
CA GLY A 139 13.96 -17.84 5.80
C GLY A 139 13.83 -19.11 6.63
N ASP A 140 14.56 -20.19 6.35
CA ASP A 140 14.55 -21.40 7.21
C ASP A 140 15.01 -21.12 8.65
N VAL A 141 15.89 -20.11 8.80
CA VAL A 141 16.37 -19.62 10.09
C VAL A 141 16.40 -18.10 10.05
N MET A 142 15.76 -17.47 11.02
CA MET A 142 15.75 -16.02 11.21
C MET A 142 16.47 -15.65 12.51
N SER A 143 17.17 -14.52 12.55
CA SER A 143 17.56 -13.93 13.83
C SER A 143 16.30 -13.51 14.58
N LEU A 144 16.39 -13.35 15.90
CA LEU A 144 15.24 -12.96 16.71
C LEU A 144 14.62 -11.62 16.26
N GLU A 145 15.43 -10.67 15.81
CA GLU A 145 15.02 -9.37 15.28
C GLU A 145 14.21 -9.54 13.99
N MET A 146 14.70 -10.33 13.03
CA MET A 146 14.03 -10.58 11.76
C MET A 146 12.75 -11.41 11.95
N ALA A 147 12.75 -12.36 12.89
CA ALA A 147 11.55 -13.13 13.24
C ALA A 147 10.46 -12.24 13.86
N ALA A 148 10.84 -11.30 14.74
CA ALA A 148 9.91 -10.33 15.31
C ALA A 148 9.31 -9.40 14.24
N LEU A 149 10.14 -8.93 13.30
CA LEU A 149 9.66 -8.10 12.19
C LEU A 149 8.80 -8.89 11.19
N ALA A 150 9.15 -10.14 10.89
CA ALA A 150 8.34 -11.04 10.07
C ALA A 150 6.97 -11.30 10.72
N LEU A 151 6.94 -11.56 12.03
CA LEU A 151 5.70 -11.71 12.80
C LEU A 151 4.86 -10.44 12.73
N PHE A 152 5.44 -9.26 13.00
CA PHE A 152 4.73 -7.98 12.87
C PHE A 152 4.14 -7.82 11.46
N THR A 153 4.96 -8.01 10.43
CA THR A 153 4.58 -7.91 9.01
C THR A 153 3.41 -8.82 8.67
N LEU A 154 3.46 -10.08 9.11
CA LEU A 154 2.39 -11.05 8.92
C LEU A 154 1.11 -10.59 9.63
N GLN A 155 1.18 -10.15 10.87
CA GLN A 155 -0.02 -9.78 11.64
C GLN A 155 -0.75 -8.58 11.01
N ILE A 156 -0.03 -7.54 10.59
CA ILE A 156 -0.63 -6.32 10.01
C ILE A 156 -1.10 -6.48 8.56
N ASN A 157 -0.64 -7.52 7.85
CA ASN A 157 -0.93 -7.78 6.43
C ASN A 157 -1.53 -9.18 6.17
N ALA A 158 -1.94 -9.91 7.21
CA ALA A 158 -2.25 -11.34 7.14
C ALA A 158 -3.23 -11.66 5.99
N PRO A 159 -2.82 -12.46 5.00
CA PRO A 159 -3.73 -12.92 3.96
C PRO A 159 -4.68 -14.00 4.47
N SER A 160 -5.55 -14.52 3.60
CA SER A 160 -6.25 -15.76 3.90
C SER A 160 -5.24 -16.88 4.13
N GLY A 161 -5.42 -17.69 5.18
CA GLY A 161 -4.48 -18.76 5.55
C GLY A 161 -5.08 -20.16 5.53
N GLY A 162 -6.25 -20.33 4.92
CA GLY A 162 -7.04 -21.57 5.03
C GLY A 162 -7.90 -21.62 6.28
N VAL A 163 -8.40 -22.81 6.63
CA VAL A 163 -9.46 -23.00 7.63
C VAL A 163 -9.05 -22.44 9.00
N GLY A 164 -9.80 -21.44 9.46
CA GLY A 164 -9.65 -20.81 10.77
C GLY A 164 -8.48 -19.84 10.91
N HIS A 165 -7.59 -19.73 9.93
CA HIS A 165 -6.52 -18.73 9.94
C HIS A 165 -7.08 -17.36 9.51
N ARG A 166 -7.30 -16.46 10.49
CA ARG A 166 -7.99 -15.17 10.31
C ARG A 166 -7.16 -14.15 9.54
N VAL A 167 -7.84 -13.38 8.69
CA VAL A 167 -7.26 -12.35 7.84
C VAL A 167 -6.96 -11.09 8.67
N GLY A 168 -6.01 -10.27 8.23
CA GLY A 168 -5.69 -8.99 8.85
C GLY A 168 -6.88 -8.06 8.97
N LEU A 169 -6.82 -7.13 9.93
CA LEU A 169 -7.86 -6.14 10.22
C LEU A 169 -8.27 -5.35 8.96
N ARG A 170 -7.30 -5.06 8.10
CA ARG A 170 -7.50 -4.34 6.83
C ARG A 170 -7.85 -5.26 5.65
N GLY A 171 -8.20 -6.52 5.90
CA GLY A 171 -8.29 -7.57 4.88
C GLY A 171 -6.91 -8.04 4.40
N GLY A 172 -6.88 -9.07 3.55
CA GLY A 172 -5.63 -9.64 3.02
C GLY A 172 -5.12 -8.83 1.82
N GLY A 173 -3.85 -8.41 1.86
CA GLY A 173 -3.21 -7.57 0.82
C GLY A 173 -3.68 -6.10 0.76
N PRO A 174 -3.86 -5.39 1.90
CA PRO A 174 -4.26 -3.98 1.87
C PRO A 174 -3.11 -3.12 1.32
N LEU A 175 -3.46 -2.00 0.67
CA LEU A 175 -2.48 -0.96 0.40
C LEU A 175 -2.24 -0.13 1.66
N THR A 176 -0.96 0.10 1.95
CA THR A 176 -0.51 1.11 2.88
C THR A 176 -0.09 2.34 2.09
N THR A 177 -0.52 3.52 2.54
CA THR A 177 -0.22 4.81 1.92
C THR A 177 0.43 5.70 2.95
N LEU A 178 1.71 6.03 2.72
CA LEU A 178 2.49 6.94 3.54
C LEU A 178 2.83 8.20 2.76
N MET A 179 2.87 9.32 3.47
CA MET A 179 3.45 10.57 3.02
C MET A 179 4.98 10.47 3.08
N ALA A 180 5.69 10.78 2.01
CA ALA A 180 7.15 10.72 1.94
C ALA A 180 7.71 12.04 1.39
N PRO A 181 8.75 12.66 1.99
CA PRO A 181 9.35 13.87 1.47
C PRO A 181 9.88 13.68 0.04
N GLN A 182 9.88 14.75 -0.76
CA GLN A 182 10.48 14.73 -2.10
C GLN A 182 12.00 14.86 -2.07
N GLN A 183 12.54 15.54 -1.06
CA GLN A 183 13.97 15.79 -0.93
C GLN A 183 14.69 14.51 -0.51
N THR A 184 15.81 14.24 -1.18
CA THR A 184 16.64 13.05 -0.95
C THR A 184 17.39 13.11 0.39
N ASP A 185 17.72 14.32 0.84
CA ASP A 185 18.42 14.56 2.11
C ASP A 185 17.44 14.81 3.26
N THR A 186 16.55 13.85 3.52
CA THR A 186 15.57 13.93 4.61
C THR A 186 15.81 12.85 5.64
N THR A 187 15.74 13.25 6.91
CA THR A 187 15.97 12.34 8.04
C THR A 187 14.85 11.32 8.13
N LEU A 188 15.12 10.18 8.76
CA LEU A 188 14.09 9.18 9.03
C LEU A 188 12.96 9.76 9.89
N TRP A 189 13.29 10.66 10.82
CA TRP A 189 12.29 11.38 11.61
C TRP A 189 11.24 12.07 10.73
N GLN A 190 11.68 12.90 9.79
CA GLN A 190 10.77 13.64 8.90
C GLN A 190 9.92 12.71 8.04
N LYS A 191 10.49 11.59 7.56
CA LYS A 191 9.76 10.56 6.80
C LYS A 191 8.64 9.93 7.63
N LEU A 192 8.90 9.62 8.90
CA LEU A 192 7.92 8.98 9.78
C LEU A 192 6.88 9.98 10.31
N TRP A 193 7.31 11.17 10.70
CA TRP A 193 6.48 12.18 11.36
C TRP A 193 5.36 12.73 10.47
N LEU A 194 5.58 12.76 9.15
CA LEU A 194 4.53 13.07 8.17
C LEU A 194 3.29 12.17 8.26
N ASN A 195 3.42 11.02 8.92
CA ASN A 195 2.40 9.98 9.02
C ASN A 195 1.85 9.82 10.45
N VAL A 196 2.12 10.77 11.35
CA VAL A 196 1.53 10.84 12.69
C VAL A 196 0.42 11.90 12.70
N ILE A 197 -0.74 11.55 13.24
CA ILE A 197 -1.93 12.40 13.30
C ILE A 197 -2.04 13.02 14.69
N SER A 198 -2.32 14.33 14.75
CA SER A 198 -2.51 15.05 16.01
C SER A 198 -3.77 14.60 16.76
N ARG A 199 -3.76 14.69 18.09
CA ARG A 199 -4.89 14.35 18.98
C ARG A 199 -6.10 15.27 18.74
N SER A 200 -5.87 16.50 18.31
CA SER A 200 -6.92 17.43 17.90
C SER A 200 -7.65 17.02 16.61
N GLU A 201 -6.94 16.36 15.67
CA GLU A 201 -7.54 15.87 14.41
C GLU A 201 -8.14 14.48 14.59
N TRP A 202 -7.43 13.58 15.29
CA TRP A 202 -7.91 12.23 15.58
C TRP A 202 -8.22 12.08 17.07
N HIS A 203 -9.47 12.43 17.41
CA HIS A 203 -9.96 12.39 18.77
C HIS A 203 -10.29 10.95 19.23
N TYR A 204 -9.69 10.53 20.34
CA TYR A 204 -10.00 9.30 21.06
C TYR A 204 -9.67 9.48 22.55
N ALA A 205 -10.25 8.65 23.43
CA ALA A 205 -9.99 8.71 24.87
C ALA A 205 -8.49 8.55 25.20
N GLU A 206 -8.06 8.98 26.38
CA GLU A 206 -6.67 8.76 26.80
C GLU A 206 -6.37 7.24 26.87
N PRO A 207 -5.26 6.78 26.27
CA PRO A 207 -4.97 5.37 26.16
C PRO A 207 -4.51 4.77 27.50
N ASP A 208 -5.19 3.72 27.96
CA ASP A 208 -4.62 2.81 28.97
C ASP A 208 -3.58 1.89 28.29
N LEU A 209 -2.31 2.27 28.42
CA LEU A 209 -1.18 1.58 27.80
C LEU A 209 -0.89 0.19 28.39
N THR A 210 -1.60 -0.24 29.44
CA THR A 210 -1.54 -1.59 29.99
C THR A 210 -2.65 -2.50 29.47
N SER A 211 -3.60 -1.93 28.71
CA SER A 211 -4.81 -2.62 28.27
C SER A 211 -4.61 -3.47 27.02
N ALA A 212 -5.22 -4.66 27.04
CA ALA A 212 -5.36 -5.50 25.86
C ALA A 212 -6.28 -4.92 24.78
N GLN A 213 -7.02 -3.85 25.08
CA GLN A 213 -7.75 -3.11 24.06
C GLN A 213 -6.81 -2.39 23.08
N ILE A 214 -5.59 -2.04 23.50
CA ILE A 214 -4.54 -1.48 22.62
C ILE A 214 -3.58 -2.58 22.18
N PHE A 215 -3.07 -3.38 23.12
CA PHE A 215 -2.04 -4.39 22.89
C PHE A 215 -2.60 -5.82 23.11
N PRO A 216 -3.10 -6.50 22.06
CA PRO A 216 -3.93 -7.70 22.22
C PRO A 216 -3.24 -8.87 22.93
N TRP A 217 -1.91 -8.91 22.89
CA TRP A 217 -1.11 -9.97 23.52
C TRP A 217 -0.96 -9.83 25.04
N LEU A 218 -1.41 -8.71 25.65
CA LEU A 218 -1.32 -8.49 27.10
C LEU A 218 -2.36 -9.26 27.92
N ALA A 219 -3.35 -9.87 27.29
CA ALA A 219 -4.40 -10.67 27.95
C ALA A 219 -4.61 -11.99 27.21
N PRO A 220 -5.35 -12.97 27.79
CA PRO A 220 -5.69 -14.20 27.11
C PRO A 220 -6.24 -13.97 25.69
N THR A 221 -5.66 -14.66 24.72
CA THR A 221 -5.94 -14.46 23.30
C THR A 221 -7.43 -14.62 22.99
N LYS A 222 -8.04 -13.60 22.37
CA LYS A 222 -9.44 -13.67 21.92
C LYS A 222 -9.56 -14.66 20.76
N VAL A 223 -10.16 -15.82 21.03
CA VAL A 223 -10.37 -16.89 20.05
C VAL A 223 -11.70 -16.75 19.33
N SER A 224 -11.73 -17.15 18.06
CA SER A 224 -12.90 -16.98 17.18
C SER A 224 -13.52 -18.29 16.70
N VAL A 225 -13.57 -19.30 17.57
CA VAL A 225 -14.17 -20.61 17.27
C VAL A 225 -15.68 -20.51 17.14
N ASN A 226 -16.32 -19.72 18.01
CA ASN A 226 -17.77 -19.53 18.04
C ASN A 226 -18.16 -18.22 17.33
N GLY A 227 -19.36 -18.17 16.72
CA GLY A 227 -19.92 -16.91 16.21
C GLY A 227 -20.18 -15.91 17.34
N GLY A 228 -20.18 -14.61 17.03
CA GLY A 228 -20.34 -13.53 18.02
C GLY A 228 -19.05 -13.15 18.75
N THR A 229 -17.92 -13.74 18.37
CA THR A 229 -16.58 -13.45 18.92
C THR A 229 -15.80 -12.46 18.05
N GLU A 230 -16.45 -11.85 17.07
CA GLU A 230 -15.89 -10.80 16.24
C GLU A 230 -15.34 -9.66 17.10
N ILE A 231 -14.29 -9.01 16.59
CA ILE A 231 -13.77 -7.75 17.12
C ILE A 231 -14.26 -6.67 16.15
N TYR A 232 -15.02 -5.72 16.67
CA TYR A 232 -15.45 -4.53 15.95
C TYR A 232 -14.68 -3.30 16.45
N ALA A 233 -14.62 -2.26 15.63
CA ALA A 233 -13.93 -1.01 15.97
C ALA A 233 -14.41 -0.36 17.27
N LYS A 234 -15.69 -0.57 17.64
CA LYS A 234 -16.29 -0.07 18.88
C LYS A 234 -15.89 -0.85 20.14
N ASP A 235 -15.34 -2.05 19.99
CA ASP A 235 -15.04 -2.96 21.12
C ASP A 235 -13.62 -2.74 21.67
N VAL A 236 -12.80 -1.96 20.97
CA VAL A 236 -11.38 -1.76 21.26
C VAL A 236 -11.01 -0.29 21.17
N HIS A 237 -9.85 0.04 21.72
CA HIS A 237 -9.30 1.38 21.59
C HIS A 237 -8.87 1.65 20.13
N PRO A 238 -9.04 2.87 19.58
CA PRO A 238 -8.68 3.15 18.17
C PRO A 238 -7.23 2.82 17.79
N LEU A 239 -6.29 2.95 18.73
CA LEU A 239 -4.87 2.58 18.53
C LEU A 239 -4.64 1.08 18.30
N HIS A 240 -5.61 0.21 18.61
CA HIS A 240 -5.56 -1.23 18.30
C HIS A 240 -5.27 -1.49 16.82
N MET A 241 -5.68 -0.58 15.93
CA MET A 241 -5.51 -0.72 14.49
C MET A 241 -4.04 -0.92 14.07
N TYR A 242 -3.08 -0.36 14.82
CA TYR A 242 -1.64 -0.57 14.58
C TYR A 242 -1.11 -1.90 15.09
N TRP A 243 -1.84 -2.55 16.01
CA TRP A 243 -1.36 -3.67 16.83
C TRP A 243 -2.24 -4.92 16.70
N ALA A 244 -3.10 -4.97 15.67
CA ALA A 244 -4.02 -6.06 15.42
C ALA A 244 -3.29 -7.41 15.31
N MET A 245 -3.86 -8.45 15.94
CA MET A 245 -3.23 -9.76 16.09
C MET A 245 -4.16 -10.90 15.61
N PRO A 246 -4.41 -11.01 14.29
CA PRO A 246 -5.31 -12.03 13.73
C PRO A 246 -4.75 -13.46 13.82
N ARG A 247 -3.43 -13.65 13.83
CA ARG A 247 -2.77 -14.96 13.88
C ARG A 247 -2.36 -15.30 15.31
N ARG A 248 -2.55 -16.58 15.68
CA ARG A 248 -2.12 -17.15 16.95
C ARG A 248 -0.79 -17.85 16.76
N ILE A 249 0.30 -17.20 17.15
CA ILE A 249 1.66 -17.64 16.86
C ILE A 249 2.51 -17.52 18.11
N ARG A 250 3.36 -18.52 18.39
CA ARG A 250 4.39 -18.47 19.43
C ARG A 250 5.73 -18.86 18.81
N LEU A 251 6.72 -17.98 18.89
CA LEU A 251 8.05 -18.24 18.33
C LEU A 251 8.79 -19.27 19.19
N VAL A 252 9.50 -20.20 18.54
CA VAL A 252 10.42 -21.12 19.24
C VAL A 252 11.82 -20.54 19.12
N VAL A 253 12.25 -19.87 20.19
CA VAL A 253 13.56 -19.20 20.22
C VAL A 253 14.62 -20.17 20.69
N GLU A 254 15.68 -20.28 19.91
CA GLU A 254 16.83 -21.15 20.13
C GLU A 254 18.04 -20.31 20.46
N LYS A 255 18.83 -20.75 21.44
CA LYS A 255 20.12 -20.14 21.77
C LYS A 255 21.23 -20.91 21.05
N GLY A 256 22.03 -20.20 20.28
CA GLY A 256 23.14 -20.77 19.52
C GLY A 256 23.60 -19.82 18.43
N GLU A 257 24.86 -19.92 18.02
CA GLU A 257 25.38 -19.12 16.91
C GLU A 257 24.91 -19.71 15.59
N ASN A 258 24.07 -18.96 14.88
CA ASN A 258 23.59 -19.35 13.56
C ASN A 258 23.49 -18.12 12.65
N ILE A 259 23.47 -18.34 11.35
CA ILE A 259 23.38 -17.27 10.35
C ILE A 259 21.92 -17.07 9.98
N CYS A 260 21.41 -15.85 10.17
CA CYS A 260 20.09 -15.48 9.71
C CYS A 260 20.04 -15.54 8.18
N LYS A 261 19.12 -16.34 7.63
CA LYS A 261 18.94 -16.48 6.17
C LYS A 261 18.29 -15.27 5.49
N ILE A 262 17.83 -14.29 6.28
CA ILE A 262 17.24 -13.04 5.78
C ILE A 262 18.26 -11.90 5.77
N SER A 263 18.94 -11.64 6.89
CA SER A 263 19.92 -10.55 7.00
C SER A 263 21.35 -10.96 6.60
N GLY A 264 21.64 -12.26 6.56
CA GLY A 264 22.99 -12.79 6.35
C GLY A 264 23.93 -12.63 7.55
N GLN A 265 23.45 -12.07 8.67
CA GLN A 265 24.24 -11.81 9.87
C GLN A 265 24.20 -12.97 10.85
N TYR A 266 25.28 -13.12 11.63
CA TYR A 266 25.32 -14.02 12.77
C TYR A 266 24.41 -13.51 13.89
N SER A 267 23.71 -14.42 14.55
CA SER A 267 22.93 -14.13 15.74
C SER A 267 23.07 -15.24 16.77
N ALA A 268 23.09 -14.85 18.05
CA ALA A 268 23.12 -15.78 19.19
C ALA A 268 21.73 -16.31 19.55
N PHE A 269 20.67 -15.68 19.03
CA PHE A 269 19.29 -16.08 19.24
C PHE A 269 18.57 -16.15 17.90
N THR A 270 18.14 -17.35 17.54
CA THR A 270 17.46 -17.60 16.26
C THR A 270 16.11 -18.24 16.46
N VAL A 271 15.31 -18.18 15.41
CA VAL A 271 14.03 -18.86 15.32
C VAL A 271 14.07 -19.67 14.03
N SER A 272 13.90 -20.98 14.15
CA SER A 272 13.79 -21.91 13.01
C SER A 272 12.33 -22.37 12.84
N GLU A 273 11.58 -22.39 13.93
CA GLU A 273 10.19 -22.82 13.99
C GLU A 273 9.31 -21.88 14.81
N TYR A 274 8.00 -21.94 14.59
CA TYR A 274 6.99 -21.39 15.47
C TYR A 274 5.82 -22.35 15.65
N ARG A 275 5.12 -22.23 16.78
CA ARG A 275 3.87 -22.94 17.06
C ARG A 275 2.70 -22.06 16.67
N THR A 276 1.66 -22.66 16.11
CA THR A 276 0.50 -21.91 15.61
C THR A 276 -0.80 -22.65 15.81
N GLN A 277 -1.88 -21.89 16.02
CA GLN A 277 -3.22 -22.41 16.11
C GLN A 277 -4.18 -21.58 15.24
N ASN A 278 -5.28 -22.19 14.85
CA ASN A 278 -6.36 -21.50 14.15
C ASN A 278 -7.25 -20.68 15.12
N TYR A 279 -8.14 -19.90 14.52
CA TYR A 279 -9.17 -19.09 15.17
C TYR A 279 -8.63 -18.00 16.11
N GLY A 280 -7.70 -17.17 15.63
CA GLY A 280 -7.26 -15.94 16.32
C GLY A 280 -8.27 -14.80 16.26
N GLY A 281 -7.80 -13.56 16.45
CA GLY A 281 -8.67 -12.38 16.41
C GLY A 281 -9.42 -12.24 15.09
N ASN A 282 -10.75 -12.26 15.13
CA ASN A 282 -11.60 -12.13 13.94
C ASN A 282 -12.12 -10.69 13.82
N TYR A 283 -11.45 -9.88 13.00
CA TYR A 283 -11.84 -8.49 12.78
C TYR A 283 -13.01 -8.40 11.80
N SER A 284 -14.08 -7.71 12.18
CA SER A 284 -15.28 -7.54 11.35
C SER A 284 -15.84 -6.12 11.44
N GLY A 285 -16.76 -5.79 10.53
CA GLY A 285 -17.32 -4.45 10.39
C GLY A 285 -16.36 -3.48 9.70
N ASN A 286 -16.68 -2.19 9.81
CA ASN A 286 -15.91 -1.13 9.16
C ASN A 286 -14.73 -0.69 10.01
N TRP A 287 -13.55 -0.83 9.44
CA TRP A 287 -12.31 -0.29 10.00
C TRP A 287 -11.85 0.90 9.16
N THR A 288 -11.22 1.88 9.80
CA THR A 288 -10.68 3.08 9.14
C THR A 288 -9.24 3.28 9.56
N HIS A 289 -8.39 2.32 9.19
CA HIS A 289 -6.98 2.32 9.56
C HIS A 289 -6.28 3.59 9.03
N PRO A 290 -5.50 4.32 9.85
CA PRO A 290 -4.92 5.61 9.48
C PRO A 290 -4.03 5.62 8.23
N LEU A 291 -3.41 4.48 7.93
CA LEU A 291 -2.47 4.31 6.82
C LEU A 291 -3.06 3.64 5.58
N THR A 292 -4.38 3.43 5.51
CA THR A 292 -5.01 2.67 4.43
C THR A 292 -6.17 3.43 3.80
N PRO A 293 -6.25 3.50 2.46
CA PRO A 293 -7.39 4.06 1.77
C PRO A 293 -8.54 3.05 1.65
N TYR A 294 -9.76 3.55 1.57
CA TYR A 294 -11.00 2.77 1.58
C TYR A 294 -11.95 3.21 0.46
N LYS A 295 -12.83 2.30 0.05
CA LYS A 295 -13.92 2.52 -0.91
C LYS A 295 -15.18 1.76 -0.50
N TRP A 296 -16.34 2.20 -0.95
CA TRP A 296 -17.62 1.51 -0.74
C TRP A 296 -18.56 1.71 -1.92
N ASP A 297 -19.56 0.82 -2.04
CA ASP A 297 -20.66 1.03 -2.98
C ASP A 297 -21.63 2.05 -2.37
N LEU A 298 -22.08 3.01 -3.16
CA LEU A 298 -23.09 4.00 -2.72
C LEU A 298 -24.43 3.36 -2.39
N LYS A 299 -24.71 2.16 -2.92
CA LYS A 299 -25.89 1.36 -2.59
C LYS A 299 -25.76 0.64 -1.25
N GLU A 300 -24.53 0.40 -0.79
CA GLU A 300 -24.19 -0.24 0.49
C GLU A 300 -23.17 0.61 1.25
N PRO A 301 -23.52 1.86 1.62
CA PRO A 301 -22.55 2.82 2.15
C PRO A 301 -22.00 2.41 3.53
N THR A 302 -22.64 1.44 4.18
CA THR A 302 -22.22 0.88 5.45
C THR A 302 -21.16 -0.21 5.31
N GLN A 303 -20.64 -0.54 4.12
CA GLN A 303 -19.57 -1.51 3.95
C GLN A 303 -18.33 -0.86 3.32
N HIS A 304 -17.38 -0.49 4.17
CA HIS A 304 -16.12 0.10 3.74
C HIS A 304 -15.07 -0.99 3.48
N LEU A 305 -14.56 -1.04 2.26
CA LEU A 305 -13.55 -1.99 1.82
C LEU A 305 -12.21 -1.28 1.66
N SER A 306 -11.15 -1.86 2.24
CA SER A 306 -9.80 -1.40 1.98
C SER A 306 -9.46 -1.53 0.50
N ILE A 307 -8.70 -0.58 -0.03
CA ILE A 307 -8.10 -0.72 -1.35
C ILE A 307 -6.92 -1.68 -1.22
N LYS A 308 -6.83 -2.63 -2.14
CA LYS A 308 -5.89 -3.75 -2.08
C LYS A 308 -4.85 -3.67 -3.19
N GLY A 309 -3.73 -4.36 -3.01
CA GLY A 309 -2.84 -4.68 -4.12
C GLY A 309 -3.62 -5.46 -5.19
N GLN A 310 -3.34 -5.15 -6.46
CA GLN A 310 -3.99 -5.78 -7.61
C GLN A 310 -2.92 -6.16 -8.65
N PRO A 311 -3.22 -7.10 -9.56
CA PRO A 311 -2.35 -7.40 -10.69
C PRO A 311 -2.04 -6.14 -11.50
N GLY A 312 -0.77 -5.99 -11.87
CA GLY A 312 -0.29 -4.79 -12.56
C GLY A 312 0.07 -3.63 -11.64
N GLY A 313 -0.05 -3.81 -10.32
CA GLY A 313 0.45 -2.86 -9.33
C GLY A 313 -0.38 -1.60 -9.17
N VAL A 314 0.26 -0.56 -8.63
CA VAL A 314 -0.36 0.73 -8.35
C VAL A 314 -0.07 1.66 -9.53
N THR A 315 -1.13 2.03 -10.25
CA THR A 315 -1.06 2.97 -11.38
C THR A 315 -1.93 4.19 -11.11
N TYR A 316 -1.84 5.20 -11.98
CA TYR A 316 -2.68 6.39 -11.86
C TYR A 316 -4.19 6.11 -11.92
N LYS A 317 -4.63 4.90 -12.32
CA LYS A 317 -6.04 4.47 -12.31
C LYS A 317 -6.69 4.55 -10.93
N ILE A 318 -5.92 4.39 -9.86
CA ILE A 318 -6.42 4.46 -8.48
C ILE A 318 -5.90 5.69 -7.72
N TRP A 319 -5.11 6.54 -8.36
CA TRP A 319 -4.47 7.70 -7.73
C TRP A 319 -5.47 8.63 -7.05
N ASP A 320 -6.62 8.85 -7.67
CA ASP A 320 -7.71 9.64 -7.12
C ASP A 320 -8.23 9.10 -5.77
N ALA A 321 -8.31 7.77 -5.61
CA ALA A 321 -8.76 7.14 -4.37
C ALA A 321 -7.66 7.10 -3.29
N LEU A 322 -6.39 7.21 -3.69
CA LEU A 322 -5.26 7.37 -2.78
C LEU A 322 -5.17 8.79 -2.20
N VAL A 323 -5.65 9.78 -2.95
CA VAL A 323 -5.46 11.21 -2.68
C VAL A 323 -6.71 11.91 -2.14
N PHE A 324 -7.88 11.61 -2.67
CA PHE A 324 -9.11 12.36 -2.38
C PHE A 324 -10.11 11.54 -1.56
N THR A 325 -10.73 12.18 -0.58
CA THR A 325 -11.92 11.68 0.10
C THR A 325 -13.16 12.28 -0.55
N SER A 326 -14.14 11.45 -0.88
CA SER A 326 -15.41 11.85 -1.47
C SER A 326 -16.50 10.87 -1.05
N HIS A 327 -17.43 11.36 -0.24
CA HIS A 327 -18.59 10.56 0.18
C HIS A 327 -19.56 10.31 -0.96
N GLU A 328 -19.70 11.28 -1.88
CA GLU A 328 -20.54 11.17 -3.08
C GLU A 328 -20.06 10.09 -4.06
N ARG A 329 -18.78 9.72 -4.00
CA ARG A 329 -18.16 8.71 -4.87
C ARG A 329 -17.75 7.44 -4.16
N GLY A 330 -18.05 7.35 -2.87
CA GLY A 330 -17.76 6.17 -2.06
C GLY A 330 -16.26 5.90 -1.91
N GLN A 331 -15.45 6.92 -1.66
CA GLN A 331 -14.00 6.77 -1.48
C GLN A 331 -13.46 7.63 -0.35
N ARG A 332 -12.41 7.12 0.33
CA ARG A 332 -11.70 7.82 1.38
C ARG A 332 -10.21 7.52 1.27
N CYS A 333 -9.39 8.56 1.13
CA CYS A 333 -7.94 8.44 1.21
C CYS A 333 -7.51 7.96 2.61
N ALA A 334 -6.26 7.52 2.77
CA ALA A 334 -5.74 7.19 4.09
C ALA A 334 -5.82 8.43 5.02
N PRO A 335 -6.31 8.32 6.27
CA PRO A 335 -6.45 9.47 7.18
C PRO A 335 -5.19 10.34 7.35
N VAL A 336 -3.98 9.78 7.24
CA VAL A 336 -2.73 10.57 7.25
C VAL A 336 -2.63 11.56 6.08
N VAL A 337 -3.19 11.23 4.91
CA VAL A 337 -3.22 12.10 3.73
C VAL A 337 -4.17 13.27 3.96
N SER A 338 -5.38 13.02 4.49
CA SER A 338 -6.32 14.08 4.84
C SER A 338 -5.80 14.99 5.96
N HIS A 339 -5.12 14.42 6.96
CA HIS A 339 -4.48 15.20 8.01
C HIS A 339 -3.41 16.13 7.43
N PHE A 340 -2.56 15.63 6.51
CA PHE A 340 -1.58 16.48 5.86
C PHE A 340 -2.21 17.64 5.07
N TYR A 341 -3.32 17.40 4.36
CA TYR A 341 -4.07 18.49 3.71
C TYR A 341 -4.61 19.52 4.70
N SER A 342 -5.11 19.08 5.86
CA SER A 342 -5.54 19.98 6.96
C SER A 342 -4.37 20.84 7.46
N LEU A 343 -3.18 20.26 7.61
CA LEU A 343 -1.97 20.99 7.97
C LEU A 343 -1.57 22.03 6.92
N CYS A 344 -1.63 21.69 5.63
CA CYS A 344 -1.35 22.65 4.55
C CYS A 344 -2.31 23.85 4.57
N CYS A 345 -3.52 23.73 5.09
CA CYS A 345 -4.43 24.87 5.23
C CYS A 345 -3.90 25.89 6.26
N HIS A 346 -3.16 25.44 7.27
CA HIS A 346 -2.62 26.26 8.35
C HIS A 346 -1.18 26.72 8.11
N PHE A 347 -0.34 25.90 7.47
CA PHE A 347 1.09 26.15 7.24
C PHE A 347 1.36 26.26 5.73
N ALA A 348 1.65 27.49 5.26
CA ALA A 348 1.85 27.79 3.84
C ALA A 348 3.18 27.22 3.28
N GLU A 349 4.19 27.08 4.13
CA GLU A 349 5.47 26.44 3.89
C GLU A 349 5.32 24.99 3.42
N LEU A 350 4.39 24.23 4.02
CA LEU A 350 4.11 22.85 3.63
C LEU A 350 3.57 22.74 2.19
N ARG A 351 2.92 23.80 1.68
CA ARG A 351 2.44 23.88 0.29
C ARG A 351 3.60 23.99 -0.72
N ARG A 352 4.75 24.49 -0.28
CA ARG A 352 5.95 24.66 -1.14
C ARG A 352 6.77 23.37 -1.21
N VAL A 353 6.73 22.56 -0.15
CA VAL A 353 7.45 21.29 -0.04
C VAL A 353 6.47 20.12 -0.03
N MET A 354 5.62 20.03 -1.06
CA MET A 354 4.65 18.95 -1.17
C MET A 354 5.35 17.58 -1.19
N PRO A 355 5.04 16.67 -0.27
CA PRO A 355 5.55 15.30 -0.29
C PRO A 355 5.00 14.52 -1.49
N ARG A 356 5.45 13.27 -1.63
CA ARG A 356 4.86 12.24 -2.49
C ARG A 356 4.10 11.25 -1.64
N LEU A 357 3.24 10.46 -2.27
CA LEU A 357 2.68 9.28 -1.63
C LEU A 357 3.57 8.07 -1.93
N TRP A 358 4.09 7.43 -0.89
CA TRP A 358 4.66 6.10 -0.98
C TRP A 358 3.58 5.06 -0.70
N VAL A 359 3.25 4.26 -1.70
CA VAL A 359 2.17 3.27 -1.64
C VAL A 359 2.72 1.89 -1.86
N PHE A 360 2.42 0.99 -0.94
CA PHE A 360 2.94 -0.38 -0.99
C PHE A 360 1.96 -1.40 -0.41
N GLY A 361 2.11 -2.65 -0.84
CA GLY A 361 1.32 -3.77 -0.36
C GLY A 361 1.42 -5.00 -1.26
N TYR A 362 0.92 -6.12 -0.75
CA TYR A 362 0.86 -7.37 -1.50
C TYR A 362 -0.36 -7.41 -2.43
N ASP A 363 -0.13 -7.83 -3.67
CA ASP A 363 -1.18 -8.39 -4.51
C ASP A 363 -1.41 -9.85 -4.13
N MET A 364 -2.62 -10.13 -3.63
CA MET A 364 -3.02 -11.42 -3.10
C MET A 364 -4.10 -12.05 -3.96
N ASP A 365 -3.93 -13.33 -4.30
CA ASP A 365 -4.99 -14.20 -4.77
C ASP A 365 -5.33 -15.20 -3.65
N ASN A 366 -6.34 -14.85 -2.85
CA ASN A 366 -6.70 -15.57 -1.63
C ASN A 366 -5.52 -15.69 -0.64
N MET A 367 -4.83 -16.84 -0.62
CA MET A 367 -3.65 -17.11 0.21
C MET A 367 -2.32 -16.96 -0.54
N LYS A 368 -2.36 -16.82 -1.87
CA LYS A 368 -1.16 -16.76 -2.73
C LYS A 368 -0.73 -15.32 -2.94
N ALA A 369 0.47 -14.97 -2.47
CA ALA A 369 1.09 -13.71 -2.84
C ALA A 369 1.58 -13.79 -4.29
N ARG A 370 1.13 -12.87 -5.15
CA ARG A 370 1.59 -12.76 -6.53
C ARG A 370 2.77 -11.81 -6.66
N CYS A 371 2.72 -10.67 -5.96
CA CYS A 371 3.76 -9.65 -6.02
C CYS A 371 3.69 -8.73 -4.79
N TRP A 372 4.84 -8.18 -4.41
CA TRP A 372 4.92 -7.01 -3.54
C TRP A 372 5.08 -5.77 -4.42
N TYR A 373 4.15 -4.83 -4.31
CA TYR A 373 4.25 -3.54 -4.99
C TYR A 373 4.71 -2.46 -4.01
N SER A 374 5.58 -1.57 -4.49
CA SER A 374 6.02 -0.38 -3.76
C SER A 374 6.34 0.71 -4.77
N VAL A 375 5.56 1.79 -4.78
CA VAL A 375 5.68 2.89 -5.75
C VAL A 375 5.60 4.24 -5.05
N THR A 376 6.14 5.28 -5.68
CA THR A 376 5.96 6.67 -5.23
C THR A 376 5.19 7.48 -6.27
N VAL A 377 4.01 7.98 -5.92
CA VAL A 377 3.16 8.79 -6.80
C VAL A 377 3.12 10.26 -6.35
N PRO A 378 2.95 11.22 -7.27
CA PRO A 378 2.85 12.64 -6.91
C PRO A 378 1.66 12.93 -5.99
N LEU A 379 1.84 13.90 -5.10
CA LEU A 379 0.75 14.55 -4.37
C LEU A 379 0.75 16.03 -4.75
N PHE A 380 -0.42 16.58 -5.04
CA PHE A 380 -0.57 17.99 -5.38
C PHE A 380 -1.43 18.68 -4.33
N PHE A 381 -1.07 19.93 -4.00
CA PHE A 381 -1.89 20.71 -3.10
C PHE A 381 -3.21 21.09 -3.77
N VAL A 382 -4.33 20.72 -3.15
CA VAL A 382 -5.68 21.05 -3.59
C VAL A 382 -6.46 21.60 -2.41
N LEU A 383 -7.07 22.77 -2.57
CA LEU A 383 -7.93 23.36 -1.54
C LEU A 383 -9.17 22.48 -1.31
N PRO A 384 -9.66 22.34 -0.06
CA PRO A 384 -10.82 21.50 0.26
C PRO A 384 -12.03 21.75 -0.64
N GLU A 385 -12.39 23.01 -0.87
CA GLU A 385 -13.50 23.42 -1.77
C GLU A 385 -13.33 23.02 -3.25
N GLN A 386 -12.10 22.69 -3.66
CA GLN A 386 -11.78 22.33 -5.05
C GLN A 386 -11.70 20.82 -5.26
N GLN A 387 -11.58 20.02 -4.19
CA GLN A 387 -11.32 18.59 -4.29
C GLN A 387 -12.34 17.85 -5.15
N GLU A 388 -13.65 18.07 -4.93
CA GLU A 388 -14.70 17.38 -5.70
C GLU A 388 -14.66 17.71 -7.19
N LYS A 389 -14.41 18.98 -7.53
CA LYS A 389 -14.36 19.41 -8.93
C LYS A 389 -13.11 18.86 -9.64
N ILE A 390 -11.96 18.78 -8.95
CA ILE A 390 -10.75 18.16 -9.51
C ILE A 390 -10.93 16.65 -9.63
N LEU A 391 -11.50 16.02 -8.61
CA LEU A 391 -11.82 14.59 -8.63
C LEU A 391 -12.74 14.23 -9.80
N TYR A 392 -13.74 15.06 -10.11
CA TYR A 392 -14.57 14.88 -11.31
C TYR A 392 -13.74 14.83 -12.60
N GLN A 393 -12.85 15.82 -12.80
CA GLN A 393 -12.01 15.92 -13.99
C GLN A 393 -11.03 14.74 -14.09
N VAL A 394 -10.41 14.37 -12.96
CA VAL A 394 -9.52 13.21 -12.87
C VAL A 394 -10.24 11.91 -13.25
N LYS A 395 -11.46 11.69 -12.73
CA LYS A 395 -12.29 10.53 -13.09
C LYS A 395 -12.65 10.53 -14.57
N GLU A 396 -12.89 11.69 -15.19
CA GLU A 396 -13.14 11.80 -16.63
C GLU A 396 -11.92 11.35 -17.45
N LEU A 397 -10.71 11.83 -17.09
CA LEU A 397 -9.45 11.43 -17.72
C LEU A 397 -9.19 9.92 -17.58
N GLN A 398 -9.36 9.38 -16.38
CA GLN A 398 -9.19 7.95 -16.09
C GLN A 398 -10.23 7.09 -16.83
N LYS A 399 -11.49 7.57 -16.93
CA LYS A 399 -12.56 6.88 -17.66
C LYS A 399 -12.24 6.82 -19.15
N LEU A 400 -11.79 7.93 -19.73
CA LEU A 400 -11.36 7.97 -21.13
C LEU A 400 -10.23 6.95 -21.38
N ALA A 401 -9.17 7.03 -20.58
CA ALA A 401 -8.02 6.12 -20.68
C ALA A 401 -8.44 4.64 -20.56
N THR A 402 -9.29 4.31 -19.58
CA THR A 402 -9.80 2.94 -19.34
C THR A 402 -10.55 2.39 -20.55
N ASN A 403 -11.39 3.21 -21.20
CA ASN A 403 -12.15 2.76 -22.37
C ASN A 403 -11.28 2.63 -23.62
N MET A 404 -10.30 3.53 -23.79
CA MET A 404 -9.36 3.47 -24.91
C MET A 404 -8.46 2.23 -24.85
N ILE A 405 -7.90 1.91 -23.67
CA ILE A 405 -7.10 0.68 -23.51
C ILE A 405 -7.96 -0.57 -23.64
N TRP A 406 -9.20 -0.56 -23.14
CA TRP A 406 -10.13 -1.67 -23.35
C TRP A 406 -10.37 -1.94 -24.85
N LEU A 407 -10.58 -0.88 -25.64
CA LEU A 407 -10.73 -1.00 -27.10
C LEU A 407 -9.45 -1.53 -27.74
N CYS A 408 -8.29 -0.94 -27.43
CA CYS A 408 -6.98 -1.34 -27.97
C CYS A 408 -6.71 -2.83 -27.70
N ARG A 409 -6.85 -3.26 -26.45
CA ARG A 409 -6.68 -4.67 -26.05
C ARG A 409 -7.61 -5.60 -26.81
N ASN A 410 -8.89 -5.25 -26.96
CA ASN A 410 -9.83 -6.09 -27.69
C ASN A 410 -9.46 -6.23 -29.17
N GLN A 411 -8.94 -5.17 -29.79
CA GLN A 411 -8.46 -5.25 -31.17
C GLN A 411 -7.16 -6.04 -31.28
N ILE A 412 -6.24 -5.94 -30.31
CA ILE A 412 -5.06 -6.81 -30.25
C ILE A 412 -5.50 -8.28 -30.15
N LYS A 413 -6.46 -8.62 -29.28
CA LYS A 413 -7.02 -9.98 -29.21
C LYS A 413 -7.62 -10.41 -30.56
N ALA A 414 -8.36 -9.54 -31.24
CA ALA A 414 -8.95 -9.84 -32.55
C ALA A 414 -7.88 -10.06 -33.64
N ALA A 415 -6.74 -9.38 -33.53
CA ALA A 415 -5.60 -9.58 -34.41
C ALA A 415 -4.88 -10.92 -34.14
N TRP A 416 -4.79 -11.35 -32.89
CA TRP A 416 -4.15 -12.61 -32.51
C TRP A 416 -5.04 -13.83 -32.75
N PHE A 417 -6.31 -13.79 -32.37
CA PHE A 417 -7.17 -14.98 -32.25
C PHE A 417 -8.36 -14.97 -33.21
N GLU A 418 -8.82 -16.14 -33.65
CA GLU A 418 -10.03 -16.25 -34.48
C GLU A 418 -11.31 -16.00 -33.68
N LYS A 419 -11.35 -16.48 -32.43
CA LYS A 419 -12.45 -16.28 -31.48
C LYS A 419 -11.97 -15.49 -30.26
N PRO A 420 -11.74 -14.17 -30.37
CA PRO A 420 -11.13 -13.37 -29.31
C PRO A 420 -11.92 -13.34 -28.00
N ALA A 421 -13.24 -13.57 -28.07
CA ALA A 421 -14.13 -13.67 -26.92
C ALA A 421 -13.87 -14.95 -26.09
N ASP A 422 -13.42 -16.03 -26.72
CA ASP A 422 -13.23 -17.34 -26.07
C ASP A 422 -11.82 -17.53 -25.49
N VAL A 423 -10.92 -16.56 -25.73
CA VAL A 423 -9.52 -16.63 -25.32
C VAL A 423 -9.40 -16.54 -23.80
N ARG A 424 -8.89 -17.61 -23.21
CA ARG A 424 -8.50 -17.73 -21.81
C ARG A 424 -7.01 -17.42 -21.67
N GLY A 425 -6.62 -16.70 -20.61
CA GLY A 425 -5.23 -16.32 -20.34
C GLY A 425 -5.10 -14.90 -19.82
N ASP A 426 -3.94 -14.57 -19.27
CA ASP A 426 -3.63 -13.24 -18.76
C ASP A 426 -3.05 -12.37 -19.88
N ILE A 427 -3.76 -11.29 -20.21
CA ILE A 427 -3.37 -10.26 -21.19
C ILE A 427 -3.24 -8.88 -20.53
N SER A 428 -3.18 -8.84 -19.19
CA SER A 428 -3.07 -7.60 -18.42
C SER A 428 -1.76 -6.85 -18.67
N PHE A 429 -0.74 -7.50 -19.24
CA PHE A 429 0.51 -6.84 -19.62
C PHE A 429 0.30 -5.72 -20.65
N ILE A 430 -0.72 -5.81 -21.52
CA ILE A 430 -1.08 -4.76 -22.47
C ILE A 430 -1.59 -3.53 -21.72
N ASP A 431 -2.50 -3.74 -20.77
CA ASP A 431 -3.01 -2.68 -19.90
C ASP A 431 -1.86 -2.05 -19.10
N LEU A 432 -0.99 -2.87 -18.52
CA LEU A 432 0.15 -2.41 -17.72
C LEU A 432 1.07 -1.50 -18.53
N ASN A 433 1.43 -1.90 -19.75
CA ASN A 433 2.27 -1.11 -20.65
C ASN A 433 1.61 0.24 -20.98
N PHE A 434 0.31 0.24 -21.26
CA PHE A 434 -0.45 1.47 -21.48
C PHE A 434 -0.43 2.40 -20.26
N TRP A 435 -0.70 1.87 -19.06
CA TRP A 435 -0.73 2.67 -17.84
C TRP A 435 0.64 3.28 -17.53
N GLN A 436 1.72 2.51 -17.71
CA GLN A 436 3.09 2.98 -17.51
C GLN A 436 3.47 4.07 -18.52
N GLN A 437 3.21 3.87 -19.81
CA GLN A 437 3.57 4.85 -20.85
C GLN A 437 2.75 6.14 -20.77
N SER A 438 1.50 6.08 -20.28
CA SER A 438 0.65 7.28 -20.15
C SER A 438 0.76 8.00 -18.81
N GLU A 439 1.51 7.47 -17.84
CA GLU A 439 1.55 7.99 -16.46
C GLU A 439 2.11 9.41 -16.35
N SER A 440 3.26 9.67 -16.98
CA SER A 440 3.89 11.00 -16.94
C SER A 440 2.96 12.07 -17.50
N LEU A 441 2.28 11.77 -18.62
CA LEU A 441 1.32 12.67 -19.22
C LEU A 441 0.08 12.86 -18.34
N PHE A 442 -0.43 11.81 -17.70
CA PHE A 442 -1.55 11.95 -16.78
C PHE A 442 -1.22 12.95 -15.66
N PHE A 443 -0.05 12.82 -15.03
CA PHE A 443 0.33 13.73 -13.95
C PHE A 443 0.64 15.15 -14.43
N SER A 444 1.13 15.34 -15.65
CA SER A 444 1.29 16.68 -16.23
C SER A 444 -0.07 17.35 -16.50
N VAL A 445 -1.06 16.60 -16.96
CA VAL A 445 -2.44 17.07 -17.16
C VAL A 445 -3.12 17.40 -15.82
N VAL A 446 -2.91 16.58 -14.78
CA VAL A 446 -3.39 16.89 -13.41
C VAL A 446 -2.75 18.17 -12.87
N TYR A 447 -1.44 18.36 -13.10
CA TYR A 447 -0.76 19.59 -12.72
C TYR A 447 -1.32 20.82 -13.46
N GLN A 448 -1.61 20.69 -14.76
CA GLN A 448 -2.28 21.73 -15.55
C GLN A 448 -3.67 22.06 -15.02
N LEU A 449 -4.49 21.05 -14.71
CA LEU A 449 -5.81 21.22 -14.08
C LEU A 449 -5.73 22.06 -12.81
N ILE A 450 -4.75 21.77 -11.95
CA ILE A 450 -4.54 22.46 -10.68
C ILE A 450 -4.06 23.90 -10.90
N ASN A 451 -3.21 24.14 -11.90
CA ASN A 451 -2.71 25.48 -12.20
C ASN A 451 -3.73 26.39 -12.90
N ASN A 452 -4.50 25.87 -13.87
CA ASN A 452 -5.55 26.65 -14.56
C ASN A 452 -6.61 27.17 -13.56
N ARG A 453 -6.88 26.42 -12.49
CA ARG A 453 -7.78 26.86 -11.40
C ARG A 453 -7.31 28.13 -10.68
N ARG A 454 -6.00 28.37 -10.62
CA ARG A 454 -5.45 29.61 -10.03
C ARG A 454 -5.75 30.85 -10.88
N SER A 455 -6.25 30.65 -12.10
CA SER A 455 -6.62 31.69 -13.07
C SER A 455 -8.12 31.67 -13.41
N ASP A 456 -8.96 31.20 -12.47
CA ASP A 456 -10.44 31.14 -12.56
C ASP A 456 -11.02 30.28 -13.72
N SER A 457 -10.21 29.45 -14.39
CA SER A 457 -10.67 28.43 -15.34
C SER A 457 -10.49 27.02 -14.78
N PRO A 458 -11.52 26.42 -14.14
CA PRO A 458 -11.40 25.16 -13.41
C PRO A 458 -11.23 23.89 -14.27
N PHE A 459 -11.00 24.05 -15.57
CA PHE A 459 -11.03 23.01 -16.60
C PHE A 459 -9.73 22.99 -17.39
N LEU A 460 -9.50 21.91 -18.14
CA LEU A 460 -8.46 21.91 -19.17
C LEU A 460 -8.84 22.89 -20.27
N THR A 461 -7.84 23.55 -20.86
CA THR A 461 -8.08 24.26 -22.12
C THR A 461 -8.37 23.24 -23.23
N PRO A 462 -9.07 23.62 -24.31
CA PRO A 462 -9.31 22.72 -25.44
C PRO A 462 -8.01 22.11 -26.00
N GLU A 463 -6.90 22.86 -25.99
CA GLU A 463 -5.58 22.41 -26.45
C GLU A 463 -4.99 21.35 -25.52
N GLN A 464 -5.05 21.55 -24.19
CA GLN A 464 -4.57 20.59 -23.21
C GLN A 464 -5.38 19.28 -23.27
N ALA A 465 -6.70 19.39 -23.36
CA ALA A 465 -7.58 18.23 -23.51
C ALA A 465 -7.32 17.50 -24.84
N LYS A 466 -7.12 18.24 -25.95
CA LYS A 466 -6.74 17.69 -27.25
C LYS A 466 -5.41 16.96 -27.18
N HIS A 467 -4.42 17.50 -26.48
CA HIS A 467 -3.11 16.87 -26.31
C HIS A 467 -3.20 15.55 -25.53
N TRP A 468 -3.98 15.49 -24.44
CA TRP A 468 -4.26 14.25 -23.73
C TRP A 468 -4.88 13.19 -24.64
N LEU A 469 -5.97 13.55 -25.31
CA LEU A 469 -6.71 12.63 -26.18
C LEU A 469 -5.84 12.10 -27.33
N ASN A 470 -5.13 12.99 -28.03
CA ASN A 470 -4.31 12.59 -29.16
C ASN A 470 -3.14 11.70 -28.74
N THR A 471 -2.48 12.00 -27.62
CA THR A 471 -1.40 11.15 -27.12
C THR A 471 -1.91 9.76 -26.75
N LEU A 472 -3.08 9.65 -26.10
CA LEU A 472 -3.69 8.34 -25.84
C LEU A 472 -4.03 7.58 -27.13
N ARG A 473 -4.52 8.28 -28.17
CA ARG A 473 -4.83 7.65 -29.46
C ARG A 473 -3.55 7.12 -30.14
N HIS A 474 -2.48 7.91 -30.13
CA HIS A 474 -1.17 7.49 -30.64
C HIS A 474 -0.64 6.29 -29.85
N LEU A 475 -0.74 6.32 -28.53
CA LEU A 475 -0.32 5.22 -27.68
C LEU A 475 -1.09 3.93 -28.01
N CYS A 476 -2.41 3.97 -28.15
CA CYS A 476 -3.21 2.80 -28.55
C CYS A 476 -2.82 2.25 -29.92
N ARG A 477 -2.47 3.13 -30.89
CA ARG A 477 -1.99 2.70 -32.21
C ARG A 477 -0.62 2.03 -32.11
N ASN A 478 0.30 2.65 -31.39
CA ASN A 478 1.67 2.14 -31.23
C ASN A 478 1.66 0.79 -30.51
N LEU A 479 0.90 0.65 -29.41
CA LEU A 479 0.76 -0.63 -28.70
C LEU A 479 0.17 -1.71 -29.60
N PHE A 480 -0.87 -1.39 -30.39
CA PHE A 480 -1.43 -2.35 -31.34
C PHE A 480 -0.37 -2.78 -32.36
N ASP A 481 0.31 -1.82 -32.99
CA ASP A 481 1.30 -2.09 -34.02
C ASP A 481 2.49 -2.88 -33.44
N GLU A 482 2.98 -2.55 -32.24
CA GLU A 482 4.02 -3.29 -31.52
C GLU A 482 3.61 -4.74 -31.27
N TYR A 483 2.49 -4.96 -30.57
CA TYR A 483 2.04 -6.30 -30.18
C TYR A 483 1.59 -7.18 -31.36
N VAL A 484 1.12 -6.58 -32.45
CA VAL A 484 0.72 -7.30 -33.66
C VAL A 484 1.90 -7.52 -34.61
N ALA A 485 2.86 -6.60 -34.71
CA ALA A 485 4.07 -6.79 -35.50
C ALA A 485 5.01 -7.85 -34.89
N LEU A 486 5.06 -7.95 -33.56
CA LEU A 486 5.82 -8.99 -32.86
C LEU A 486 5.24 -10.40 -33.00
N SER A 487 4.02 -10.54 -33.55
CA SER A 487 3.44 -11.85 -33.84
C SER A 487 3.90 -12.35 -35.22
N GLU A 488 4.43 -13.58 -35.30
CA GLU A 488 4.95 -14.19 -36.55
C GLU A 488 4.06 -13.83 -37.74
N LEU A 489 4.66 -13.32 -38.82
CA LEU A 489 3.95 -12.99 -40.07
C LEU A 489 3.38 -14.29 -40.64
N GLY A 490 2.16 -14.62 -40.23
CA GLY A 490 1.45 -15.82 -40.68
C GLY A 490 0.99 -15.71 -42.13
N ASN A 491 0.12 -16.64 -42.54
CA ASN A 491 -0.47 -16.66 -43.88
C ASN A 491 -1.34 -15.43 -44.22
N GLU A 492 -1.75 -15.28 -45.48
CA GLU A 492 -2.58 -14.16 -45.96
C GLU A 492 -3.87 -13.94 -45.14
N ARG A 493 -4.51 -15.03 -44.68
CA ARG A 493 -5.70 -14.95 -43.82
C ARG A 493 -5.39 -14.27 -42.48
N SER A 494 -4.22 -14.53 -41.91
CA SER A 494 -3.72 -13.82 -40.71
C SER A 494 -3.53 -12.33 -40.98
N MET A 495 -2.99 -11.96 -42.14
CA MET A 495 -2.79 -10.56 -42.52
C MET A 495 -4.10 -9.79 -42.70
N VAL A 496 -5.09 -10.36 -43.41
CA VAL A 496 -6.42 -9.73 -43.57
C VAL A 496 -7.10 -9.52 -42.21
N LYS A 497 -6.97 -10.48 -41.30
CA LYS A 497 -7.50 -10.37 -39.93
C LYS A 497 -6.86 -9.22 -39.16
N ARG A 498 -5.53 -9.11 -39.20
CA ARG A 498 -4.77 -8.01 -38.57
C ARG A 498 -5.16 -6.65 -39.14
N MET A 499 -5.26 -6.54 -40.47
CA MET A 499 -5.70 -5.30 -41.13
C MET A 499 -7.11 -4.89 -40.71
N ARG A 500 -8.05 -5.85 -40.63
CA ARG A 500 -9.41 -5.59 -40.17
C ARG A 500 -9.45 -5.14 -38.71
N ALA A 501 -8.71 -5.80 -37.82
CA ALA A 501 -8.62 -5.42 -36.41
C ALA A 501 -8.03 -4.00 -36.25
N ARG A 502 -6.99 -3.68 -37.02
CA ARG A 502 -6.40 -2.33 -37.06
C ARG A 502 -7.40 -1.29 -37.56
N GLN A 503 -8.14 -1.59 -38.62
CA GLN A 503 -9.18 -0.70 -39.14
C GLN A 503 -10.27 -0.44 -38.09
N GLN A 504 -10.72 -1.47 -37.37
CA GLN A 504 -11.71 -1.32 -36.30
C GLN A 504 -11.16 -0.50 -35.12
N LEU A 505 -9.87 -0.64 -34.79
CA LEU A 505 -9.22 0.23 -33.81
C LEU A 505 -9.27 1.70 -34.24
N ILE A 506 -8.89 2.02 -35.49
CA ILE A 506 -8.92 3.40 -36.00
C ILE A 506 -10.35 3.97 -36.02
N ILE A 507 -11.33 3.19 -36.48
CA ILE A 507 -12.74 3.58 -36.45
C ILE A 507 -13.20 3.88 -35.01
N GLY A 508 -12.84 3.03 -34.05
CA GLY A 508 -13.20 3.21 -32.64
C GLY A 508 -12.49 4.39 -31.95
N LEU A 509 -11.32 4.82 -32.45
CA LEU A 509 -10.55 5.94 -31.89
C LEU A 509 -10.90 7.30 -32.53
N TYR A 510 -11.24 7.34 -33.82
CA TYR A 510 -11.38 8.60 -34.59
C TYR A 510 -12.70 8.74 -35.36
N GLY A 511 -13.39 7.63 -35.67
CA GLY A 511 -14.51 7.64 -36.61
C GLY A 511 -15.82 8.18 -36.04
N GLN A 512 -16.85 8.29 -36.90
CA GLN A 512 -18.22 8.61 -36.46
C GLN A 512 -18.78 7.59 -35.45
N ARG A 513 -18.23 6.37 -35.45
CA ARG A 513 -18.51 5.30 -34.48
C ARG A 513 -17.43 5.19 -33.41
N ALA A 514 -16.70 6.27 -33.13
CA ALA A 514 -15.74 6.30 -32.04
C ALA A 514 -16.42 5.98 -30.70
N LEU A 515 -15.62 5.55 -29.73
CA LEU A 515 -16.09 5.33 -28.36
C LEU A 515 -16.86 6.55 -27.86
N LYS A 516 -18.00 6.29 -27.21
CA LYS A 516 -18.87 7.33 -26.65
C LYS A 516 -18.09 8.28 -25.74
N GLU A 517 -17.17 7.74 -24.95
CA GLU A 517 -16.30 8.48 -24.04
C GLU A 517 -15.40 9.49 -24.77
N ILE A 518 -14.90 9.15 -25.97
CA ILE A 518 -14.10 10.08 -26.79
C ILE A 518 -14.97 11.25 -27.24
N ASN A 519 -16.16 10.97 -27.78
CA ASN A 519 -17.08 12.02 -28.25
C ASN A 519 -17.58 12.90 -27.10
N THR A 520 -17.85 12.28 -25.94
CA THR A 520 -18.23 13.00 -24.72
C THR A 520 -17.10 13.91 -24.27
N PHE A 521 -15.86 13.41 -24.24
CA PHE A 521 -14.69 14.19 -23.86
C PHE A 521 -14.42 15.37 -24.83
N ILE A 522 -14.52 15.15 -26.14
CA ILE A 522 -14.41 16.21 -27.15
C ILE A 522 -15.45 17.30 -26.92
N THR A 523 -16.69 16.91 -26.63
CA THR A 523 -17.79 17.85 -26.40
C THR A 523 -17.60 18.63 -25.10
N ASN A 524 -17.27 17.94 -24.01
CA ASN A 524 -17.08 18.54 -22.68
C ASN A 524 -15.93 19.55 -22.64
N HIS A 525 -14.89 19.34 -23.47
CA HIS A 525 -13.70 20.18 -23.51
C HIS A 525 -13.61 21.08 -24.75
N HIS A 526 -14.70 21.19 -25.52
CA HIS A 526 -14.78 22.02 -26.73
C HIS A 526 -13.61 21.83 -27.71
N ILE A 527 -13.15 20.58 -27.89
CA ILE A 527 -11.99 20.28 -28.74
C ILE A 527 -12.37 20.51 -30.21
N HIS A 528 -11.80 21.55 -30.82
CA HIS A 528 -12.02 21.81 -32.25
C HIS A 528 -11.35 20.74 -33.12
N SER A 529 -12.13 20.14 -34.00
CA SER A 529 -11.64 19.25 -35.06
C SER A 529 -10.90 20.06 -36.12
N GLY A 530 -9.64 20.38 -35.86
CA GLY A 530 -8.72 20.78 -36.93
C GLY A 530 -8.56 19.62 -37.91
N LYS A 531 -8.73 19.89 -39.21
CA LYS A 531 -8.36 18.96 -40.29
C LYS A 531 -6.83 18.84 -40.32
N GLU A 532 -6.24 17.91 -39.59
CA GLU A 532 -4.81 17.53 -39.63
C GLU A 532 -4.63 16.36 -38.64
N GLU A 533 -4.07 15.19 -38.93
CA GLU A 533 -3.53 14.53 -40.13
C GLU A 533 -4.00 13.07 -40.04
N MET A 534 -4.49 12.52 -41.16
CA MET A 534 -5.03 11.15 -41.25
C MET A 534 -3.92 10.12 -41.38
#